data_AF-A0A3A4QCS0-F1
#
_entry.id   AF-A0A3A4QCS0-F1
#
_cell.length_a   1.000
_cell.length_b   1.000
_cell.length_c   1.000
_cell.angle_alpha   90.00
_cell.angle_beta   90.00
_cell.angle_gamma   90.00
#
_symmetry.space_group_name_H-M   'P 1'
#
loop_
_entity.id
_entity.type
_entity.pdbx_description
1 polymer ?
#
loop_
_entity_poly.entity_id
_entity_poly.type
_entity_poly.pdbx_seq_one_letter_code
_entity_poly.pdbx_strand_id
1 'polypeptide(L)'
;MLPPDRRASRMTDDPRELSIPDPPAAAGRGGVIDEDLYCLTCGYNLRGLSGDPVRCPECGESNDLGTVRIPAPMIGLALHNLETAPTMSVVGSIMMCGGALAIISGFLARQPCPAAFALIGCGGGMALLAWALDATRRACQEHPAWRRIVLDFHLITFLCAGVPVVLGCIAAAARLPLAVVPIPALISLVWGLRMYPPAVQRRHQLQRDTAVRVAAETLRRRFHRPRRT
;
A
#
# COMPACT_ATOMS: atom_id res chain seq x y z
N MET A 1 37.11 11.44 29.05
CA MET A 1 36.32 10.23 28.71
C MET A 1 34.91 10.43 29.24
N LEU A 2 33.96 10.77 28.37
CA LEU A 2 32.54 10.91 28.68
C LEU A 2 31.80 9.67 28.17
N PRO A 3 30.80 9.13 28.89
CA PRO A 3 30.04 7.98 28.42
C PRO A 3 29.09 8.40 27.28
N PRO A 4 28.83 7.52 26.29
CA PRO A 4 27.87 7.79 25.24
C PRO A 4 26.45 7.72 25.81
N ASP A 5 25.75 8.86 25.73
CA ASP A 5 24.37 9.05 26.13
C ASP A 5 23.44 8.24 25.22
N ARG A 6 23.01 7.06 25.70
CA ARG A 6 22.01 6.18 25.05
C ARG A 6 20.60 6.71 25.29
N ARG A 7 20.30 7.93 24.84
CA ARG A 7 18.92 8.40 24.63
C ARG A 7 18.60 8.33 23.14
N ALA A 8 18.66 7.11 22.60
CA ALA A 8 17.82 6.77 21.47
C ALA A 8 16.39 6.77 22.01
N SER A 9 15.70 7.89 21.77
CA SER A 9 14.28 8.04 21.99
C SER A 9 13.56 6.82 21.44
N ARG A 10 13.06 5.99 22.36
CA ARG A 10 11.86 5.17 22.14
C ARG A 10 10.75 6.16 21.81
N MET A 11 10.66 6.55 20.55
CA MET A 11 9.40 6.95 19.95
C MET A 11 8.63 5.65 19.76
N THR A 12 8.13 5.12 20.88
CA THR A 12 7.02 4.20 20.89
C THR A 12 5.84 5.04 20.39
N ASP A 13 5.63 5.01 19.07
CA ASP A 13 4.29 5.06 18.52
C ASP A 13 3.55 3.91 19.17
N ASP A 14 2.99 4.12 20.37
CA ASP A 14 2.06 3.17 20.96
C ASP A 14 0.79 3.29 20.12
N PRO A 15 0.46 2.31 19.26
CA PRO A 15 -0.72 2.38 18.40
C PRO A 15 -2.02 2.31 19.21
N ARG A 16 -1.92 2.22 20.54
CA ARG A 16 -3.05 2.07 21.47
C ARG A 16 -3.69 3.38 21.90
N GLU A 17 -3.10 4.53 21.59
CA GLU A 17 -3.65 5.82 22.01
C GLU A 17 -4.23 6.64 20.85
N LEU A 18 -4.72 5.97 19.80
CA LEU A 18 -5.85 6.52 19.06
C LEU A 18 -7.09 6.31 19.95
N SER A 19 -7.25 7.15 20.96
CA SER A 19 -8.45 7.21 21.80
C SER A 19 -9.61 7.65 20.90
N ILE A 20 -10.26 6.68 20.25
CA ILE A 20 -11.52 6.89 19.56
C ILE A 20 -12.48 7.40 20.63
N PRO A 21 -13.00 8.64 20.52
CA PRO A 21 -13.91 9.18 21.52
C PRO A 21 -15.05 8.18 21.75
N ASP A 22 -15.38 7.97 23.03
CA ASP A 22 -16.45 7.05 23.40
C ASP A 22 -17.73 7.44 22.64
N PRO A 23 -18.42 6.46 22.03
CA PRO A 23 -19.62 6.75 21.26
C PRO A 23 -20.61 7.49 22.18
N PRO A 24 -21.19 8.61 21.73
CA PRO A 24 -22.09 9.40 22.55
C PRO A 24 -23.20 8.50 23.10
N ALA A 25 -23.42 8.59 24.42
CA ALA A 25 -24.41 7.78 25.13
C ALA A 25 -25.75 7.83 24.37
N ALA A 26 -26.25 6.65 24.01
CA ALA A 26 -27.37 6.44 23.10
C ALA A 26 -28.60 7.31 23.44
N ALA A 27 -28.71 8.47 22.77
CA ALA A 27 -29.92 9.28 22.78
C ALA A 27 -30.93 8.70 21.77
N GLY A 28 -32.18 8.59 22.21
CA GLY A 28 -33.28 7.83 21.61
C GLY A 28 -33.51 7.97 20.09
N ARG A 29 -33.63 6.79 19.47
CA ARG A 29 -34.54 6.34 18.38
C ARG A 29 -35.10 7.41 17.43
N GLY A 30 -34.67 7.32 16.16
CA GLY A 30 -35.40 7.88 15.01
C GLY A 30 -34.60 8.87 14.15
N GLY A 31 -33.39 9.26 14.57
CA GLY A 31 -32.51 10.06 13.74
C GLY A 31 -32.09 9.27 12.50
N VAL A 32 -32.33 9.83 11.32
CA VAL A 32 -31.71 9.39 10.07
C VAL A 32 -30.22 9.30 10.34
N ILE A 33 -29.69 8.08 10.37
CA ILE A 33 -28.26 7.86 10.56
C ILE A 33 -27.59 8.33 9.27
N ASP A 34 -27.09 9.55 9.28
CA ASP A 34 -26.27 10.10 8.18
C ASP A 34 -24.81 9.66 8.33
N GLU A 35 -24.61 8.41 8.71
CA GLU A 35 -23.30 7.75 8.76
C GLU A 35 -23.29 6.68 7.66
N ASP A 36 -22.12 6.48 7.03
CA ASP A 36 -21.97 5.42 6.03
C ASP A 36 -22.02 4.04 6.71
N LEU A 37 -23.09 3.30 6.43
CA LEU A 37 -23.31 1.94 6.91
C LEU A 37 -22.95 0.97 5.77
N TYR A 38 -22.27 -0.14 6.07
CA TYR A 38 -21.90 -1.14 5.05
C TYR A 38 -22.32 -2.55 5.48
N CYS A 39 -22.84 -3.35 4.55
CA CYS A 39 -23.13 -4.74 4.82
C CYS A 39 -21.85 -5.51 5.16
N LEU A 40 -21.84 -6.21 6.28
CA LEU A 40 -20.66 -6.92 6.77
C LEU A 40 -20.31 -8.18 5.94
N THR A 41 -21.25 -8.64 5.12
CA THR A 41 -21.08 -9.84 4.28
C THR A 41 -20.59 -9.49 2.87
N CYS A 42 -21.19 -8.47 2.22
CA CYS A 42 -20.88 -8.15 0.82
C CYS A 42 -20.30 -6.74 0.58
N GLY A 43 -20.24 -5.89 1.61
CA GLY A 43 -19.71 -4.52 1.49
C GLY A 43 -20.63 -3.50 0.80
N TYR A 44 -21.89 -3.85 0.51
CA TYR A 44 -22.86 -2.90 -0.06
C TYR A 44 -23.12 -1.73 0.88
N ASN A 45 -23.23 -0.51 0.34
CA ASN A 45 -23.54 0.69 1.13
C ASN A 45 -25.02 0.68 1.55
N LEU A 46 -25.27 0.54 2.84
CA LEU A 46 -26.60 0.52 3.46
C LEU A 46 -27.13 1.92 3.81
N ARG A 47 -26.42 3.00 3.44
CA ARG A 47 -26.88 4.38 3.65
C ARG A 47 -28.25 4.59 3.02
N GLY A 48 -29.15 5.20 3.79
CA GLY A 48 -30.52 5.51 3.36
C GLY A 48 -31.51 4.33 3.46
N LEU A 49 -31.07 3.13 3.84
CA LEU A 49 -31.97 2.04 4.17
C LEU A 49 -32.47 2.19 5.62
N SER A 50 -33.75 1.89 5.84
CA SER A 50 -34.40 1.99 7.16
C SER A 50 -34.65 0.59 7.75
N GLY A 51 -34.64 0.50 9.07
CA GLY A 51 -34.84 -0.74 9.83
C GLY A 51 -33.67 -1.07 10.76
N ASP A 52 -33.94 -1.81 11.83
CA ASP A 52 -32.92 -2.43 12.68
C ASP A 52 -33.43 -3.84 13.03
N PRO A 53 -32.87 -4.91 12.44
CA PRO A 53 -31.73 -4.93 11.49
C PRO A 53 -32.04 -4.41 10.09
N VAL A 54 -31.04 -3.86 9.40
CA VAL A 54 -31.10 -3.49 7.97
C VAL A 54 -30.82 -4.73 7.12
N ARG A 55 -31.74 -5.07 6.22
CA ARG A 55 -31.55 -6.18 5.27
C ARG A 55 -30.81 -5.70 4.01
N CYS A 56 -29.71 -6.35 3.67
CA CYS A 56 -28.92 -5.99 2.50
C CYS A 56 -29.64 -6.41 1.21
N PRO A 57 -29.82 -5.51 0.22
CA PRO A 57 -30.52 -5.83 -1.03
C PRO A 57 -29.72 -6.76 -1.95
N GLU A 58 -28.38 -6.80 -1.82
CA GLU A 58 -27.52 -7.62 -2.67
C GLU A 58 -27.43 -9.08 -2.18
N CYS A 59 -27.30 -9.30 -0.88
CA CYS A 59 -27.04 -10.63 -0.32
C CYS A 59 -28.12 -11.16 0.62
N GLY A 60 -29.11 -10.33 1.00
CA GLY A 60 -30.22 -10.72 1.88
C GLY A 60 -29.87 -10.80 3.37
N GLU A 61 -28.62 -10.59 3.75
CA GLU A 61 -28.16 -10.63 5.15
C GLU A 61 -28.81 -9.52 5.99
N SER A 62 -29.20 -9.84 7.23
CA SER A 62 -29.71 -8.88 8.21
C SER A 62 -28.56 -8.29 9.03
N ASN A 63 -28.41 -6.97 9.05
CA ASN A 63 -27.30 -6.27 9.69
C ASN A 63 -27.83 -5.39 10.84
N ASP A 64 -27.52 -5.74 12.10
CA ASP A 64 -27.92 -4.95 13.27
C ASP A 64 -27.19 -3.60 13.28
N LEU A 65 -27.92 -2.48 13.33
CA LEU A 65 -27.33 -1.13 13.26
C LEU A 65 -26.32 -0.85 14.38
N GLY A 66 -26.51 -1.47 15.55
CA GLY A 66 -25.57 -1.42 16.67
C GLY A 66 -24.21 -2.09 16.38
N THR A 67 -24.16 -2.97 15.38
CA THR A 67 -22.94 -3.69 14.95
C THR A 67 -22.32 -3.13 13.67
N VAL A 68 -23.08 -2.38 12.86
CA VAL A 68 -22.68 -1.93 11.51
C VAL A 68 -21.91 -0.60 11.51
N ARG A 69 -21.88 0.13 12.62
CA ARG A 69 -21.05 1.33 12.77
C ARG A 69 -19.57 0.96 12.85
N ILE A 70 -18.97 0.67 11.71
CA ILE A 70 -17.53 0.62 11.58
C ILE A 70 -17.06 2.07 11.49
N PRO A 71 -16.16 2.55 12.36
CA PRO A 71 -15.64 3.90 12.21
C PRO A 71 -14.93 4.00 10.86
N ALA A 72 -15.50 4.78 9.94
CA ALA A 72 -14.86 5.16 8.67
C ALA A 72 -13.35 5.51 8.80
N PRO A 73 -12.87 6.22 9.85
CA PRO A 73 -11.43 6.47 10.00
C PRO A 73 -10.57 5.21 10.15
N MET A 74 -11.09 4.12 10.73
CA MET A 74 -10.33 2.87 10.87
C MET A 74 -10.15 2.17 9.52
N ILE A 75 -11.20 2.12 8.71
CA ILE A 75 -11.12 1.58 7.35
C ILE A 75 -10.15 2.43 6.52
N GLY A 76 -10.24 3.76 6.62
CA GLY A 76 -9.36 4.70 5.94
C GLY A 76 -7.88 4.47 6.27
N LEU A 77 -7.55 4.30 7.55
CA LEU A 77 -6.18 4.04 7.98
C LEU A 77 -5.65 2.69 7.46
N ALA A 78 -6.48 1.65 7.50
CA ALA A 78 -6.12 0.34 6.96
C ALA A 78 -5.87 0.38 5.44
N LEU A 79 -6.76 1.04 4.70
CA LEU A 79 -6.61 1.26 3.26
C LEU A 79 -5.35 2.07 2.94
N HIS A 80 -5.08 3.13 3.71
CA HIS A 80 -3.89 3.94 3.53
C HIS A 80 -2.59 3.14 3.74
N ASN A 81 -2.54 2.27 4.75
CA ASN A 81 -1.41 1.39 4.98
C ASN A 81 -1.21 0.38 3.82
N LEU A 82 -2.29 -0.06 3.18
CA LEU A 82 -2.24 -0.96 2.02
C LEU A 82 -1.84 -0.24 0.72
N GLU A 83 -2.06 1.08 0.63
CA GLU A 83 -1.64 1.91 -0.51
C GLU A 83 -0.19 2.35 -0.44
N THR A 84 0.31 2.64 0.77
CA THR A 84 1.66 3.14 0.97
C THR A 84 2.72 2.10 0.61
N ALA A 85 2.54 0.82 1.00
CA ALA A 85 3.54 -0.22 0.76
C ALA A 85 3.89 -0.44 -0.72
N PRO A 86 2.95 -0.71 -1.65
CA PRO A 86 3.27 -0.87 -3.07
C PRO A 86 3.83 0.41 -3.68
N THR A 87 3.32 1.58 -3.27
CA THR A 87 3.82 2.88 -3.74
C THR A 87 5.29 3.09 -3.36
N MET A 88 5.63 2.84 -2.09
CA MET A 88 7.01 2.92 -1.59
C MET A 88 7.93 1.90 -2.24
N SER A 89 7.42 0.72 -2.60
CA SER A 89 8.16 -0.30 -3.35
C SER A 89 8.56 0.20 -4.75
N VAL A 90 7.64 0.87 -5.44
CA VAL A 90 7.90 1.49 -6.76
C VAL A 90 8.93 2.62 -6.61
N VAL A 91 8.76 3.50 -5.62
CA VAL A 91 9.72 4.59 -5.34
C VAL A 91 11.11 4.03 -5.06
N GLY A 92 11.23 3.01 -4.21
CA GLY A 92 12.51 2.36 -3.91
C GLY A 92 13.16 1.76 -5.15
N SER A 93 12.37 1.11 -6.01
CA SER A 93 12.85 0.55 -7.28
C SER A 93 13.36 1.63 -8.24
N ILE A 94 12.66 2.77 -8.35
CA ILE A 94 13.09 3.91 -9.18
C ILE A 94 14.39 4.50 -8.63
N MET A 95 14.49 4.68 -7.31
CA MET A 95 15.72 5.17 -6.67
C MET A 95 16.91 4.24 -6.92
N MET A 96 16.70 2.92 -6.83
CA MET A 96 17.74 1.93 -7.16
C MET A 96 18.17 2.02 -8.63
N CYS A 97 17.22 2.14 -9.56
CA CYS A 97 17.50 2.30 -10.98
C CYS A 97 18.31 3.58 -11.26
N GLY A 98 17.91 4.71 -10.67
CA GLY A 98 18.62 5.98 -10.79
C GLY A 98 20.03 5.94 -10.19
N GLY A 99 20.18 5.31 -9.01
CA GLY A 99 21.49 5.10 -8.39
C GLY A 99 22.41 4.23 -9.25
N ALA A 100 21.90 3.13 -9.81
CA ALA A 100 22.65 2.27 -10.71
C ALA A 100 23.10 3.01 -11.97
N LEU A 101 22.20 3.80 -12.59
CA LEU A 101 22.55 4.64 -13.74
C LEU A 101 23.66 5.65 -13.42
N ALA A 102 23.61 6.30 -12.25
CA ALA A 102 24.62 7.28 -11.82
C ALA A 102 26.01 6.63 -11.61
N ILE A 103 26.04 5.40 -11.08
CA ILE A 103 27.29 4.64 -10.94
C ILE A 103 27.87 4.30 -12.31
N ILE A 104 27.02 3.79 -13.21
CA ILE A 104 27.44 3.36 -14.54
C ILE A 104 27.89 4.55 -15.38
N SER A 105 27.17 5.67 -15.34
CA SER A 105 27.55 6.89 -16.05
C SER A 105 28.87 7.46 -15.55
N GLY A 106 29.09 7.49 -14.23
CA GLY A 106 30.37 7.92 -13.64
C GLY A 106 31.54 7.04 -14.11
N PHE A 107 31.36 5.72 -14.12
CA PHE A 107 32.37 4.78 -14.60
C PHE A 107 32.70 4.98 -16.08
N LEU A 108 31.68 5.11 -16.94
CA LEU A 108 31.85 5.34 -18.38
C LEU A 108 32.50 6.70 -18.69
N ALA A 109 32.13 7.74 -17.95
CA ALA A 109 32.67 9.08 -18.11
C ALA A 109 34.08 9.24 -17.48
N ARG A 110 34.57 8.22 -16.78
CA ARG A 110 35.81 8.26 -15.97
C ARG A 110 35.81 9.43 -14.98
N GLN A 111 34.63 9.84 -14.52
CA GLN A 111 34.49 10.88 -13.52
C GLN A 111 34.34 10.24 -12.14
N PRO A 112 34.85 10.87 -11.08
CA PRO A 112 34.56 10.42 -9.72
C PRO A 112 33.04 10.43 -9.56
N CYS A 113 32.45 9.23 -9.47
CA CYS A 113 31.03 9.11 -9.20
C CYS A 113 30.78 9.83 -7.86
N PRO A 114 29.87 10.80 -7.80
CA PRO A 114 29.59 11.47 -6.55
C PRO A 114 29.00 10.42 -5.60
N ALA A 115 29.81 9.94 -4.65
CA ALA A 115 29.50 8.83 -3.76
C ALA A 115 28.15 9.00 -3.04
N ALA A 116 27.73 10.25 -2.84
CA ALA A 116 26.40 10.60 -2.33
C ALA A 116 25.24 10.06 -3.18
N PHE A 117 25.30 10.14 -4.52
CA PHE A 117 24.22 9.66 -5.39
C PHE A 117 24.13 8.13 -5.41
N ALA A 118 25.28 7.44 -5.40
CA ALA A 118 25.32 5.99 -5.28
C ALA A 118 24.75 5.53 -3.93
N LEU A 119 25.13 6.19 -2.84
CA LEU A 119 24.67 5.86 -1.49
C LEU A 119 23.16 6.15 -1.32
N ILE A 120 22.68 7.31 -1.75
CA ILE A 120 21.26 7.69 -1.65
C ILE A 120 20.41 6.83 -2.58
N GLY A 121 20.83 6.65 -3.84
CA GLY A 121 20.08 5.90 -4.84
C GLY A 121 20.03 4.41 -4.51
N CYS A 122 21.19 3.75 -4.42
CA CYS A 122 21.23 2.31 -4.19
C CYS A 122 20.97 1.94 -2.73
N GLY A 123 21.58 2.64 -1.78
CA GLY A 123 21.41 2.37 -0.35
C GLY A 123 20.02 2.74 0.15
N GLY A 124 19.58 3.98 -0.12
CA GLY A 124 18.24 4.45 0.22
C GLY A 124 17.14 3.67 -0.50
N GLY A 125 17.32 3.41 -1.80
CA GLY A 125 16.39 2.59 -2.58
C GLY A 125 16.26 1.16 -2.05
N MET A 126 17.36 0.51 -1.69
CA MET A 126 17.36 -0.85 -1.12
C MET A 126 16.71 -0.89 0.26
N ALA A 127 16.99 0.08 1.14
CA ALA A 127 16.34 0.16 2.46
C ALA A 127 14.81 0.36 2.32
N LEU A 128 14.40 1.25 1.43
CA LEU A 128 12.98 1.52 1.15
C LEU A 128 12.28 0.30 0.56
N LEU A 129 12.93 -0.39 -0.39
CA LEU A 129 12.42 -1.62 -0.99
C LEU A 129 12.31 -2.74 0.04
N ALA A 130 13.31 -2.93 0.91
CA ALA A 130 13.27 -3.93 1.96
C ALA A 130 12.12 -3.68 2.95
N TRP A 131 11.93 -2.42 3.37
CA TRP A 131 10.79 -2.03 4.21
C TRP A 131 9.46 -2.29 3.50
N ALA A 132 9.32 -1.88 2.23
CA ALA A 132 8.10 -2.07 1.46
C ALA A 132 7.75 -3.54 1.25
N LEU A 133 8.76 -4.40 1.02
CA LEU A 133 8.60 -5.84 0.91
C LEU A 133 8.18 -6.48 2.24
N ASP A 134 8.74 -6.04 3.37
CA ASP A 134 8.32 -6.53 4.69
C ASP A 134 6.88 -6.09 5.02
N ALA A 135 6.53 -4.83 4.79
CA ALA A 135 5.17 -4.32 4.95
C ALA A 135 4.17 -5.10 4.07
N THR A 136 4.55 -5.35 2.82
CA THR A 136 3.77 -6.15 1.89
C THR A 136 3.66 -7.60 2.34
N ARG A 137 4.73 -8.19 2.88
CA ARG A 137 4.74 -9.57 3.37
C ARG A 137 3.73 -9.74 4.51
N ARG A 138 3.69 -8.77 5.44
CA ARG A 138 2.70 -8.76 6.52
C ARG A 138 1.27 -8.71 5.96
N ALA A 139 1.01 -7.83 4.98
CA ALA A 139 -0.29 -7.78 4.30
C ALA A 139 -0.63 -9.07 3.52
N CYS A 140 0.35 -9.71 2.88
CA CYS A 140 0.18 -10.95 2.13
C CYS A 140 -0.14 -12.16 3.01
N GLN A 141 0.33 -12.17 4.26
CA GLN A 141 -0.01 -13.23 5.22
C GLN A 141 -1.51 -13.25 5.52
N GLU A 142 -2.20 -12.11 5.42
CA GLU A 142 -3.64 -12.02 5.63
C GLU A 142 -4.45 -12.36 4.37
N HIS A 143 -3.92 -12.05 3.17
CA HIS A 143 -4.57 -12.35 1.89
C HIS A 143 -3.55 -12.68 0.77
N PRO A 144 -3.48 -13.93 0.27
CA PRO A 144 -2.48 -14.36 -0.71
C PRO A 144 -2.59 -13.65 -2.06
N ALA A 145 -3.76 -13.09 -2.38
CA ALA A 145 -3.97 -12.33 -3.62
C ALA A 145 -3.11 -11.04 -3.69
N TRP A 146 -2.70 -10.45 -2.55
CA TRP A 146 -1.82 -9.28 -2.52
C TRP A 146 -0.47 -9.55 -3.22
N ARG A 147 0.03 -10.79 -3.14
CA ARG A 147 1.27 -11.19 -3.80
C ARG A 147 1.22 -10.96 -5.30
N ARG A 148 0.09 -11.29 -5.95
CA ARG A 148 -0.08 -11.11 -7.39
C ARG A 148 -0.09 -9.64 -7.77
N ILE A 149 -0.75 -8.80 -6.98
CA ILE A 149 -0.82 -7.35 -7.22
C ILE A 149 0.56 -6.72 -7.12
N VAL A 150 1.33 -7.09 -6.09
CA VAL A 150 2.70 -6.61 -5.90
C VAL A 150 3.60 -7.02 -7.05
N LEU A 151 3.48 -8.27 -7.51
CA LEU A 151 4.19 -8.74 -8.70
C LEU A 151 3.80 -7.94 -9.95
N ASP A 152 2.51 -7.63 -10.15
CA ASP A 152 2.06 -6.81 -11.28
C ASP A 152 2.71 -5.41 -11.24
N PHE A 153 2.75 -4.75 -10.08
CA PHE A 153 3.39 -3.43 -9.94
C PHE A 153 4.91 -3.48 -10.12
N HIS A 154 5.58 -4.51 -9.62
CA HIS A 154 7.01 -4.70 -9.86
C HIS A 154 7.32 -4.97 -11.33
N LEU A 155 6.50 -5.77 -12.00
CA LEU A 155 6.64 -6.03 -13.44
C LEU A 155 6.46 -4.75 -14.24
N ILE A 156 5.42 -3.95 -13.94
CA ILE A 156 5.20 -2.63 -14.57
C ILE A 156 6.42 -1.73 -14.32
N THR A 157 6.92 -1.66 -13.09
CA THR A 157 8.10 -0.85 -12.75
C THR A 157 9.35 -1.30 -13.50
N PHE A 158 9.57 -2.61 -13.59
CA PHE A 158 10.67 -3.17 -14.34
C PHE A 158 10.57 -2.85 -15.83
N LEU A 159 9.38 -2.92 -16.42
CA LEU A 159 9.17 -2.57 -17.84
C LEU A 159 9.36 -1.07 -18.09
N CYS A 160 8.83 -0.21 -17.22
CA CYS A 160 8.90 1.24 -17.42
C CYS A 160 10.27 1.84 -17.11
N ALA A 161 11.00 1.30 -16.13
CA ALA A 161 12.28 1.87 -15.66
C ALA A 161 13.44 0.89 -15.80
N GLY A 162 13.26 -0.38 -15.42
CA GLY A 162 14.33 -1.39 -15.45
C GLY A 162 14.82 -1.72 -16.86
N VAL A 163 13.93 -1.95 -17.82
CA VAL A 163 14.28 -2.28 -19.21
C VAL A 163 15.08 -1.16 -19.88
N PRO A 164 14.67 0.13 -19.84
CA PRO A 164 15.49 1.23 -20.34
C PRO A 164 16.89 1.28 -19.74
N VAL A 165 17.02 1.05 -18.43
CA VAL A 165 18.32 1.02 -17.73
C VAL A 165 19.18 -0.11 -18.28
N VAL A 166 18.66 -1.34 -18.32
CA VAL A 166 19.39 -2.52 -18.81
C VAL A 166 19.83 -2.32 -20.26
N LEU A 167 18.96 -1.81 -21.12
CA LEU A 167 19.29 -1.52 -22.52
C LEU A 167 20.37 -0.44 -22.65
N GLY A 168 20.31 0.61 -21.84
CA GLY A 168 21.35 1.63 -21.77
C GLY A 168 22.71 1.06 -21.35
N CYS A 169 22.71 0.15 -20.37
CA CYS A 169 23.93 -0.54 -19.92
C CYS A 169 24.52 -1.43 -21.02
N ILE A 170 23.68 -2.21 -21.71
CA ILE A 170 24.11 -3.06 -22.82
C ILE A 170 24.67 -2.21 -23.96
N ALA A 171 23.97 -1.14 -24.35
CA ALA A 171 24.43 -0.25 -25.41
C ALA A 171 25.78 0.40 -25.07
N ALA A 172 25.95 0.86 -23.83
CA ALA A 172 27.22 1.42 -23.37
C ALA A 172 28.36 0.40 -23.38
N ALA A 173 28.13 -0.82 -22.85
CA ALA A 173 29.13 -1.88 -22.82
C ALA A 173 29.54 -2.34 -24.23
N ALA A 174 28.58 -2.42 -25.15
CA ALA A 174 28.80 -2.77 -26.55
C ALA A 174 29.28 -1.60 -27.42
N ARG A 175 29.45 -0.39 -26.85
CA ARG A 175 29.78 0.85 -27.56
C ARG A 175 28.83 1.15 -28.74
N LEU A 176 27.57 0.76 -28.59
CA LEU A 176 26.52 1.06 -29.56
C LEU A 176 26.10 2.53 -29.45
N PRO A 177 25.66 3.15 -30.55
CA PRO A 177 25.10 4.49 -30.49
C PRO A 177 23.86 4.50 -29.58
N LEU A 178 23.78 5.48 -28.68
CA LEU A 178 22.68 5.64 -27.73
C LEU A 178 21.30 5.74 -28.43
N ALA A 179 21.30 6.13 -29.71
CA ALA A 179 20.13 6.17 -30.58
C ALA A 179 19.43 4.80 -30.80
N VAL A 180 20.05 3.68 -30.41
CA VAL A 180 19.44 2.33 -30.51
C VAL A 180 18.56 2.01 -29.29
N VAL A 181 18.74 2.69 -28.16
CA VAL A 181 17.99 2.49 -26.92
C VAL A 181 16.52 2.99 -26.92
N PRO A 182 16.14 4.12 -27.55
CA PRO A 182 14.83 4.73 -27.32
C PRO A 182 13.66 3.90 -27.88
N ILE A 183 13.83 3.18 -28.99
CA ILE A 183 12.75 2.36 -29.57
C ILE A 183 12.32 1.23 -28.61
N PRO A 184 13.21 0.32 -28.16
CA PRO A 184 12.82 -0.73 -27.22
C PRO A 184 12.42 -0.18 -25.84
N ALA A 185 12.99 0.95 -25.40
CA ALA A 185 12.55 1.65 -24.19
C ALA A 185 11.11 2.17 -24.33
N LEU A 186 10.75 2.73 -25.48
CA LEU A 186 9.38 3.19 -25.75
C LEU A 186 8.39 2.02 -25.81
N ILE A 187 8.76 0.91 -26.46
CA ILE A 187 7.92 -0.29 -26.51
C ILE A 187 7.63 -0.82 -25.10
N SER A 188 8.66 -0.96 -24.27
CA SER A 188 8.52 -1.43 -22.88
C SER A 188 7.69 -0.46 -22.02
N LEU A 189 7.88 0.86 -22.19
CA LEU A 189 7.06 1.88 -21.53
C LEU A 189 5.58 1.78 -21.93
N VAL A 190 5.27 1.70 -23.22
CA VAL A 190 3.89 1.56 -23.72
C VAL A 190 3.25 0.28 -23.18
N TRP A 191 3.99 -0.82 -23.12
CA TRP A 191 3.49 -2.08 -22.59
C TRP A 191 3.21 -2.00 -21.09
N GLY A 192 4.12 -1.39 -20.31
CA GLY A 192 3.91 -1.11 -18.89
C GLY A 192 2.68 -0.24 -18.63
N LEU A 193 2.50 0.84 -19.40
CA LEU A 193 1.33 1.72 -19.30
C LEU A 193 0.02 1.00 -19.67
N ARG A 194 0.04 0.07 -20.62
CA ARG A 194 -1.15 -0.76 -20.95
C ARG A 194 -1.51 -1.75 -19.85
N MET A 195 -0.54 -2.27 -19.11
CA MET A 195 -0.79 -3.17 -17.98
C MET A 195 -1.21 -2.45 -16.70
N TYR A 196 -1.00 -1.13 -16.61
CA TYR A 196 -1.29 -0.36 -15.41
C TYR A 196 -2.79 -0.31 -15.05
N PRO A 197 -3.73 0.05 -15.95
CA PRO A 197 -5.16 0.09 -15.62
C PRO A 197 -5.73 -1.21 -15.04
N PRO A 198 -5.49 -2.41 -15.62
CA PRO A 198 -6.02 -3.64 -15.04
C PRO A 198 -5.37 -3.99 -13.69
N ALA A 199 -4.10 -3.67 -13.47
CA ALA A 199 -3.45 -3.86 -12.17
C ALA A 199 -4.07 -2.95 -11.09
N VAL A 200 -4.37 -1.69 -11.42
CA VAL A 200 -5.05 -0.74 -10.54
C VAL A 200 -6.48 -1.19 -10.22
N GLN A 201 -7.22 -1.69 -11.21
CA GLN A 201 -8.57 -2.20 -10.99
C GLN A 201 -8.58 -3.41 -10.06
N ARG A 202 -7.66 -4.38 -10.26
CA ARG A 202 -7.48 -5.53 -9.36
C ARG A 202 -7.12 -5.09 -7.94
N ARG A 203 -6.27 -4.07 -7.80
CA ARG A 203 -5.93 -3.48 -6.50
C ARG A 203 -7.16 -2.91 -5.80
N HIS A 204 -7.97 -2.11 -6.49
CA HIS A 204 -9.17 -1.52 -5.89
C HIS A 204 -10.19 -2.55 -5.44
N GLN A 205 -10.38 -3.63 -6.20
CA GLN A 205 -11.23 -4.75 -5.76
C GLN A 205 -10.68 -5.37 -4.47
N LEU A 206 -9.39 -5.72 -4.45
CA LEU A 206 -8.79 -6.37 -3.29
C LEU A 206 -8.75 -5.47 -2.05
N GLN A 207 -8.56 -4.16 -2.24
CA GLN A 207 -8.65 -3.15 -1.19
C GLN A 207 -10.02 -3.14 -0.52
N ARG A 208 -11.10 -3.16 -1.32
CA ARG A 208 -12.47 -3.21 -0.81
C ARG A 208 -12.71 -4.48 -0.01
N ASP A 209 -12.33 -5.64 -0.55
CA ASP A 209 -12.49 -6.93 0.13
C ASP A 209 -11.71 -6.97 1.46
N THR A 210 -10.47 -6.46 1.45
CA THR A 210 -9.63 -6.39 2.64
C THR A 210 -10.23 -5.44 3.68
N ALA A 211 -10.73 -4.27 3.26
CA ALA A 211 -11.38 -3.31 4.14
C ALA A 211 -12.62 -3.91 4.84
N VAL A 212 -13.50 -4.57 4.08
CA VAL A 212 -14.70 -5.24 4.63
C VAL A 212 -14.29 -6.30 5.64
N ARG A 213 -13.27 -7.11 5.32
CA ARG A 213 -12.81 -8.19 6.20
C ARG A 213 -12.17 -7.67 7.49
N VAL A 214 -11.28 -6.69 7.41
CA VAL A 214 -10.64 -6.05 8.57
C VAL A 214 -11.70 -5.43 9.48
N ALA A 215 -12.70 -4.78 8.88
CA ALA A 215 -13.81 -4.22 9.63
C ALA A 215 -14.64 -5.30 10.34
N ALA A 216 -15.03 -6.36 9.62
CA ALA A 216 -15.78 -7.48 10.19
C ALA A 216 -15.02 -8.17 11.33
N GLU A 217 -13.71 -8.38 11.18
CA GLU A 217 -12.88 -8.99 12.24
C GLU A 217 -12.73 -8.09 13.45
N THR A 218 -12.55 -6.78 13.24
CA THR A 218 -12.49 -5.79 14.32
C THR A 218 -13.77 -5.80 15.15
N LEU A 219 -14.93 -5.83 14.49
CA LEU A 219 -16.23 -5.92 15.16
C LEU A 219 -16.35 -7.22 15.94
N ARG A 220 -16.05 -8.37 15.32
CA ARG A 220 -16.07 -9.68 16.01
C ARG A 220 -15.23 -9.68 17.28
N ARG A 221 -14.00 -9.14 17.22
CA ARG A 221 -13.10 -9.03 18.38
C ARG A 221 -13.67 -8.12 19.49
N ARG A 222 -14.38 -7.05 19.11
CA ARG A 222 -15.00 -6.13 20.06
C ARG A 222 -16.19 -6.76 20.79
N PHE A 223 -17.02 -7.53 20.08
CA PHE A 223 -18.20 -8.17 20.66
C PHE A 223 -17.91 -9.50 21.37
N HIS A 224 -16.85 -10.22 21.00
CA HIS A 224 -16.45 -11.45 21.69
C HIS A 224 -15.53 -11.24 22.89
N ARG A 225 -15.11 -10.01 23.21
CA ARG A 225 -14.40 -9.77 24.47
C ARG A 225 -15.37 -10.00 25.63
N PRO A 226 -15.18 -11.05 26.47
CA PRO A 226 -16.04 -11.26 27.63
C PRO A 226 -15.97 -10.01 28.50
N ARG A 227 -17.15 -9.46 28.85
CA ARG A 227 -17.22 -8.37 29.85
C ARG A 227 -16.54 -8.90 31.10
N ARG A 228 -15.38 -8.33 31.45
CA ARG A 228 -14.78 -8.53 32.76
C ARG A 228 -15.72 -7.88 33.76
N THR A 229 -16.60 -8.70 34.33
CA THR A 229 -17.43 -8.37 35.50
C THR A 229 -16.57 -8.27 36.74
#